data_AF-A0A2S9T7I4-F1
#
_entry.id   AF-A0A2S9T7I4-F1
#
_cell.length_a   1.000
_cell.length_b   1.000
_cell.length_c   1.000
_cell.angle_alpha   90.00
_cell.angle_beta   90.00
_cell.angle_gamma   90.00
#
_symmetry.space_group_name_H-M   'P 1'
#
loop_
_entity.id
_entity.type
_entity.pdbx_description
1 polymer ?
#
loop_
_entity_poly.entity_id
_entity_poly.type
_entity_poly.pdbx_seq_one_letter_code
_entity_poly.pdbx_strand_id
1 'polypeptide(L)'
;MKHCHFIQSLKYSILIKEANIQAYIHTDTLKAHCITISMNGAGRSVDNICIERFWRSAKVEKIYLNEYDRVSVLKDDVKDYINFYNHKRFHESLEYKKPMEVYSNSMKINEKNYTSISESVA
;
A
#
# COMPACT_ATOMS: atom_id res chain seq x y z
N MET A 1 38.16 -20.79 11.35
CA MET A 1 37.51 -19.98 10.28
C MET A 1 36.45 -20.76 9.47
N LYS A 2 36.67 -22.00 9.02
CA LYS A 2 35.68 -22.76 8.20
C LYS A 2 34.30 -22.98 8.84
N HIS A 3 34.24 -23.10 10.17
CA HIS A 3 33.00 -23.31 10.92
C HIS A 3 32.07 -22.09 10.95
N CYS A 4 32.63 -20.87 10.93
CA CYS A 4 31.86 -19.62 10.95
C CYS A 4 31.22 -19.31 9.58
N HIS A 5 31.93 -19.60 8.49
CA HIS A 5 31.41 -19.47 7.13
C HIS A 5 30.27 -20.46 6.83
N PHE A 6 30.33 -21.69 7.38
CA PHE A 6 29.27 -22.67 7.23
C PHE A 6 27.98 -22.26 7.96
N ILE A 7 28.11 -21.71 9.18
CA ILE A 7 26.96 -21.18 9.95
C ILE A 7 26.35 -19.96 9.25
N GLN A 8 27.16 -19.06 8.68
CA GLN A 8 26.67 -17.94 7.88
C GLN A 8 25.90 -18.44 6.63
N SER A 9 26.45 -19.40 5.89
CA SER A 9 25.80 -19.96 4.69
C SER A 9 24.45 -20.65 4.98
N LEU A 10 24.37 -21.39 6.08
CA LEU A 10 23.12 -21.99 6.57
C LEU A 10 22.09 -20.93 6.97
N LYS A 11 22.52 -19.86 7.65
CA LYS A 11 21.65 -18.77 8.06
C LYS A 11 21.07 -18.01 6.87
N TYR A 12 21.88 -17.71 5.85
CA TYR A 12 21.39 -17.11 4.60
C TYR A 12 20.41 -18.02 3.87
N SER A 13 20.68 -19.32 3.83
CA SER A 13 19.80 -20.30 3.18
C SER A 13 18.45 -20.44 3.90
N ILE A 14 18.42 -20.34 5.23
CA ILE A 14 17.17 -20.32 6.02
C ILE A 14 16.39 -19.02 5.77
N LEU A 15 17.06 -17.86 5.82
CA LEU A 15 16.42 -16.56 5.56
C LEU A 15 15.84 -16.47 4.14
N ILE A 16 16.53 -17.01 3.13
CA ILE A 16 16.05 -17.07 1.74
C ILE A 16 14.81 -17.97 1.64
N LYS A 17 14.81 -19.12 2.34
CA LYS A 17 13.64 -20.01 2.39
C LYS A 17 12.43 -19.35 3.06
N GLU A 18 12.64 -18.66 4.18
CA GLU A 18 11.58 -17.92 4.87
C GLU A 18 10.99 -16.81 3.98
N ALA A 19 11.83 -16.02 3.32
CA ALA A 19 11.38 -14.97 2.39
C ALA A 19 10.56 -15.54 1.22
N ASN A 20 10.98 -16.69 0.65
CA ASN A 20 10.25 -17.37 -0.42
C ASN A 20 8.90 -17.90 0.04
N ILE A 21 8.80 -18.41 1.27
CA ILE A 21 7.53 -18.87 1.85
C ILE A 21 6.56 -17.71 2.02
N GLN A 22 7.03 -16.57 2.56
CA GLN A 22 6.17 -15.39 2.75
C GLN A 22 5.66 -14.82 1.42
N ALA A 23 6.52 -14.78 0.40
CA ALA A 23 6.12 -14.39 -0.95
C ALA A 23 5.07 -15.35 -1.53
N TYR A 24 5.27 -16.66 -1.36
CA TYR A 24 4.31 -17.66 -1.82
C TYR A 24 2.95 -17.51 -1.16
N ILE A 25 2.89 -17.46 0.18
CA ILE A 25 1.65 -17.28 0.95
C ILE A 25 0.90 -16.01 0.51
N HIS A 26 1.64 -14.92 0.30
CA HIS A 26 1.05 -13.66 -0.17
C HIS A 26 0.41 -13.81 -1.55
N THR A 27 1.14 -14.34 -2.54
CA THR A 27 0.61 -14.52 -3.90
C THR A 27 -0.57 -15.49 -3.95
N ASP A 28 -0.55 -16.54 -3.14
CA ASP A 28 -1.62 -17.53 -3.08
C ASP A 28 -2.91 -16.92 -2.50
N THR A 29 -2.78 -16.14 -1.43
CA THR A 29 -3.90 -15.39 -0.84
C THR A 29 -4.53 -14.43 -1.85
N LEU A 30 -3.73 -13.68 -2.61
CA LEU A 30 -4.25 -12.77 -3.63
C LEU A 30 -5.00 -13.51 -4.74
N LYS A 31 -4.48 -14.65 -5.20
CA LYS A 31 -5.14 -15.49 -6.20
C LYS A 31 -6.46 -16.06 -5.68
N ALA A 32 -6.50 -16.49 -4.42
CA ALA A 32 -7.72 -16.99 -3.78
C ALA A 32 -8.83 -15.93 -3.72
N HIS A 33 -8.47 -14.65 -3.63
CA HIS A 33 -9.41 -13.52 -3.68
C HIS A 33 -9.64 -12.96 -5.09
N CYS A 34 -9.19 -13.65 -6.15
CA CYS A 34 -9.30 -13.20 -7.53
C CYS A 34 -8.66 -11.81 -7.79
N ILE A 35 -7.64 -11.44 -7.01
CA ILE A 35 -6.93 -10.18 -7.16
C ILE A 35 -5.84 -10.36 -8.21
N THR A 36 -5.89 -9.56 -9.28
CA THR A 36 -4.85 -9.56 -10.32
C THR A 36 -3.55 -9.00 -9.75
N ILE A 37 -2.50 -9.83 -9.73
CA ILE A 37 -1.17 -9.43 -9.28
C ILE A 37 -0.44 -8.77 -10.45
N SER A 38 -0.14 -7.48 -10.32
CA SER A 38 0.73 -6.76 -11.26
C SER A 38 2.01 -6.33 -10.55
N MET A 39 3.16 -6.84 -11.02
CA MET A 39 4.47 -6.33 -10.62
C MET A 39 5.02 -5.42 -11.72
N ASN A 40 5.51 -4.24 -11.34
CA ASN A 40 6.32 -3.43 -12.23
C ASN A 40 7.73 -4.01 -12.35
N GLY A 41 8.38 -3.76 -13.49
CA GLY A 41 9.77 -4.18 -13.68
C GLY A 41 10.70 -3.48 -12.68
N ALA A 42 11.77 -4.17 -12.28
CA ALA A 42 12.78 -3.60 -11.39
C ALA A 42 13.29 -2.25 -11.92
N GLY A 43 13.29 -1.22 -11.07
CA GLY A 43 13.75 0.12 -11.42
C GLY A 43 12.67 1.09 -11.94
N ARG A 44 11.39 0.68 -12.03
CA ARG A 44 10.27 1.61 -12.29
C ARG A 44 9.65 2.11 -10.99
N SER A 45 10.03 3.31 -10.56
CA SER A 45 9.53 3.94 -9.32
C SER A 45 8.24 4.76 -9.50
N VAL A 46 7.74 4.92 -10.73
CA VAL A 46 6.62 5.83 -11.04
C VAL A 46 5.35 5.45 -10.29
N ASP A 47 5.06 4.15 -10.18
CA ASP A 47 3.86 3.66 -9.49
C ASP A 47 3.93 3.91 -7.97
N ASN A 48 5.13 4.08 -7.42
CA ASN A 48 5.35 4.32 -5.99
C ASN A 48 5.31 5.82 -5.63
N ILE A 49 5.35 6.72 -6.61
CA ILE A 49 5.46 8.17 -6.36
C ILE A 49 4.30 8.67 -5.48
N CYS A 50 3.08 8.19 -5.74
CA CYS A 50 1.89 8.61 -4.99
C CYS A 50 1.99 8.25 -3.51
N ILE A 51 2.35 7.00 -3.21
CA ILE A 51 2.44 6.52 -1.83
C ILE A 51 3.67 7.09 -1.10
N GLU A 52 4.78 7.32 -1.80
CA GLU A 52 5.94 8.02 -1.23
C GLU A 52 5.62 9.48 -0.86
N ARG A 53 4.89 10.19 -1.73
CA ARG A 53 4.45 11.56 -1.46
C ARG A 53 3.48 11.61 -0.27
N PHE A 54 2.58 10.64 -0.17
CA PHE A 54 1.70 10.47 0.99
C PHE A 54 2.53 10.32 2.29
N TRP A 55 3.46 9.37 2.34
CA TRP A 55 4.25 9.11 3.54
C TRP A 55 5.19 10.25 3.91
N ARG A 56 5.75 10.96 2.92
CA ARG A 56 6.53 12.17 3.17
C ARG A 56 5.69 13.22 3.90
N SER A 57 4.46 13.44 3.44
CA SER A 57 3.53 14.38 4.08
C SER A 57 3.18 13.93 5.49
N ALA A 58 2.78 12.66 5.67
CA ALA A 58 2.44 12.10 6.98
C ALA A 58 3.56 12.23 8.01
N LYS A 59 4.79 11.99 7.59
CA LYS A 59 5.97 12.11 8.46
C LYS A 59 6.20 13.56 8.90
N VAL A 60 6.20 14.49 7.95
CA VAL A 60 6.51 15.91 8.22
C VAL A 60 5.38 16.60 8.99
N GLU A 61 4.13 16.35 8.60
CA GLU A 61 2.97 17.09 9.13
C GLU A 61 2.48 16.56 10.48
N LYS A 62 2.84 15.34 10.87
CA LYS A 62 2.32 14.70 12.08
C LYS A 62 3.38 13.96 12.89
N ILE A 63 4.09 13.00 12.28
CA ILE A 63 4.96 12.08 13.04
C ILE A 63 6.19 12.80 13.62
N TYR A 64 6.85 13.66 12.86
CA TYR A 64 8.07 14.35 13.31
C TYR A 64 7.80 15.50 14.28
N LEU A 65 6.54 15.93 14.43
CA LEU A 65 6.16 16.97 15.37
C LEU A 65 5.81 16.41 16.76
N ASN A 66 5.67 15.10 16.87
CA ASN A 66 5.19 14.42 18.07
C ASN A 66 6.27 13.50 18.64
N GLU A 67 6.35 13.46 19.97
CA GLU A 67 7.09 12.42 20.69
C GLU A 67 6.12 11.31 21.10
N TYR A 68 6.57 10.06 20.98
CA TYR A 68 5.73 8.88 21.22
C TYR A 68 6.35 7.98 22.27
N ASP A 69 5.67 7.85 23.42
CA ASP A 69 6.10 6.92 24.48
C ASP A 69 5.76 5.46 24.16
N ARG A 70 4.74 5.24 23.31
CA ARG A 70 4.22 3.91 22.99
C ARG A 70 3.87 3.79 21.52
N VAL A 71 4.17 2.63 20.93
CA VAL A 71 3.82 2.30 19.54
C VAL A 71 2.30 2.34 19.30
N SER A 72 1.48 2.06 20.31
CA SER A 72 0.01 2.18 20.18
C SER A 72 -0.43 3.60 19.85
N VAL A 73 0.15 4.60 20.51
CA VAL A 73 -0.18 6.02 20.29
C VAL A 73 0.22 6.44 18.88
N LEU A 74 1.38 6.00 18.39
CA LEU A 74 1.80 6.22 17.01
C LEU A 74 0.82 5.60 16.01
N LYS A 75 0.32 4.38 16.28
CA LYS A 75 -0.67 3.73 15.41
C LYS A 75 -1.98 4.50 15.34
N ASP A 76 -2.46 4.99 16.47
CA ASP A 76 -3.68 5.78 16.53
C ASP A 76 -3.51 7.12 15.77
N ASP A 77 -2.38 7.80 15.96
CA ASP A 77 -2.06 9.04 15.26
C ASP A 77 -1.94 8.84 13.74
N VAL A 78 -1.35 7.72 13.29
CA VAL A 78 -1.28 7.37 11.87
C VAL A 78 -2.68 7.11 11.30
N LYS A 79 -3.55 6.41 12.05
CA LYS A 79 -4.94 6.18 11.65
C LYS A 79 -5.71 7.50 11.52
N ASP A 80 -5.54 8.40 12.48
CA ASP A 80 -6.17 9.72 12.45
C ASP A 80 -5.66 10.56 11.28
N TYR A 81 -4.36 10.52 11.00
CA TYR A 81 -3.79 11.20 9.84
C TYR A 81 -4.31 10.64 8.52
N ILE A 82 -4.45 9.32 8.37
CA ILE A 82 -5.05 8.70 7.17
C ILE A 82 -6.49 9.17 6.99
N ASN A 83 -7.28 9.21 8.07
CA ASN A 83 -8.65 9.70 8.03
C ASN A 83 -8.72 11.18 7.61
N PHE A 84 -7.85 12.02 8.18
CA PHE A 84 -7.70 13.42 7.78
C PHE A 84 -7.33 13.56 6.29
N TYR A 85 -6.33 12.82 5.83
CA TYR A 85 -5.86 12.86 4.45
C TYR A 85 -6.97 12.48 3.46
N ASN A 86 -7.71 11.41 3.74
CA ASN A 86 -8.73 10.90 2.82
C ASN A 86 -10.02 11.76 2.82
N HIS A 87 -10.44 12.27 3.98
CA HIS A 87 -11.78 12.86 4.14
C HIS A 87 -11.80 14.37 4.39
N LYS A 88 -10.64 15.00 4.65
CA LYS A 88 -10.58 16.43 5.00
C LYS A 88 -9.57 17.20 4.17
N ARG A 89 -8.47 16.58 3.74
CA ARG A 89 -7.43 17.25 2.95
C ARG A 89 -7.87 17.48 1.51
N PHE A 90 -7.73 18.72 1.05
CA PHE A 90 -7.89 19.08 -0.36
C PHE A 90 -6.56 18.93 -1.11
N HIS A 91 -6.63 18.45 -2.35
CA HIS A 91 -5.46 18.29 -3.20
C HIS A 91 -5.63 19.08 -4.49
N GLU A 92 -4.67 19.96 -4.79
CA GLU A 92 -4.65 20.74 -6.05
C GLU A 92 -4.66 19.81 -7.28
N SER A 93 -3.89 18.73 -7.25
CA SER A 93 -3.86 17.72 -8.32
C SER A 93 -5.19 16.98 -8.53
N LEU A 94 -6.13 17.11 -7.59
CA LEU A 94 -7.47 16.53 -7.65
C LEU A 94 -8.55 17.63 -7.81
N GLU A 95 -8.19 18.78 -8.39
CA GLU A 95 -9.10 19.93 -8.55
C GLU A 95 -9.70 20.40 -7.21
N TYR A 96 -8.87 20.40 -6.16
CA TYR A 96 -9.28 20.73 -4.79
C TYR A 96 -10.41 19.83 -4.26
N LYS A 97 -10.49 18.58 -4.71
CA LYS A 97 -11.35 17.54 -4.13
C LYS A 97 -10.60 16.72 -3.09
N LYS A 98 -11.36 16.01 -2.26
CA LYS A 98 -10.79 15.07 -1.28
C LYS A 98 -10.49 13.73 -1.95
N PRO A 99 -9.43 13.00 -1.55
CA PRO A 99 -9.11 11.70 -2.14
C PRO A 99 -10.27 10.71 -2.07
N MET A 100 -11.00 10.68 -0.95
CA MET A 100 -12.15 9.80 -0.79
C MET A 100 -13.28 10.14 -1.76
N GLU A 101 -13.53 11.42 -2.05
CA GLU A 101 -14.57 11.84 -2.99
C GLU A 101 -14.24 11.38 -4.41
N VAL A 102 -12.99 11.52 -4.82
CA VAL A 102 -12.51 11.05 -6.13
C VAL A 102 -12.66 9.53 -6.25
N TYR A 103 -12.27 8.79 -5.21
CA TYR A 103 -12.41 7.33 -5.18
C TYR A 103 -13.87 6.88 -5.21
N SER A 104 -14.73 7.48 -4.38
CA SER A 104 -16.15 7.12 -4.38
C SER A 104 -16.83 7.43 -5.72
N ASN A 105 -16.43 8.51 -6.40
CA ASN A 105 -16.94 8.83 -7.72
C ASN A 105 -16.45 7.84 -8.79
N SER A 106 -15.18 7.41 -8.74
CA SER A 106 -14.66 6.41 -9.68
C SER A 106 -15.34 5.05 -9.51
N MET A 107 -15.64 4.63 -8.28
CA MET A 107 -16.42 3.41 -8.01
C MET A 107 -17.82 3.48 -8.64
N LYS A 108 -18.54 4.59 -8.46
CA LYS A 108 -19.87 4.80 -9.08
C LYS A 108 -19.83 4.75 -10.61
N ILE A 109 -18.77 5.30 -11.22
CA ILE A 109 -18.58 5.24 -12.68
C ILE A 109 -18.36 3.79 -13.12
N ASN A 110 -17.51 3.04 -12.41
CA ASN A 110 -17.24 1.65 -12.72
C ASN A 110 -18.50 0.77 -12.59
N GLU A 111 -19.30 0.99 -11.55
CA GLU A 111 -20.59 0.31 -11.37
C GLU A 111 -21.54 0.58 -12.54
N LYS A 112 -21.71 1.85 -12.94
CA LYS A 112 -22.54 2.22 -14.10
C LYS A 112 -22.05 1.58 -15.39
N ASN A 113 -20.74 1.56 -15.62
CA ASN A 113 -20.15 0.92 -16.79
C ASN A 113 -20.48 -0.58 -16.83
N TYR A 114 -20.35 -1.27 -15.70
CA TYR A 114 -20.70 -2.70 -15.61
C TYR A 114 -22.18 -2.96 -15.90
N THR A 115 -23.09 -2.16 -15.32
CA THR A 115 -24.53 -2.29 -15.57
C THR A 115 -24.87 -2.03 -17.05
N SER A 116 -24.32 -0.98 -17.65
CA SER A 116 -24.55 -0.66 -19.06
C SER A 116 -24.02 -1.73 -20.03
N ILE A 117 -22.88 -2.37 -19.69
CA ILE A 117 -22.38 -3.52 -20.45
C ILE A 117 -23.37 -4.67 -20.34
N SER A 118 -23.83 -5.03 -19.13
CA SER A 118 -24.79 -6.14 -18.94
C SER A 118 -26.13 -5.94 -19.66
N GLU A 119 -26.60 -4.69 -19.77
CA GLU A 119 -27.81 -4.34 -20.54
C GLU A 119 -27.59 -4.38 -22.06
N SER A 120 -26.34 -4.23 -22.53
CA SER A 120 -25.99 -4.27 -23.95
C SER A 120 -25.66 -5.67 -24.48
N VAL A 121 -25.29 -6.61 -23.59
CA VAL A 121 -25.08 -8.03 -23.93
C VAL A 121 -26.28 -8.94 -23.63
N ALA A 122 -27.34 -8.41 -23.02
CA ALA A 122 -28.63 -9.08 -22.83
C ALA A 122 -29.60 -8.73 -23.96
#